data_AF-A0A9D2DGB7-F1
#
_entry.id   AF-A0A9D2DGB7-F1
#
_cell.length_a   1.000
_cell.length_b   1.000
_cell.length_c   1.000
_cell.angle_alpha   90.00
_cell.angle_beta   90.00
_cell.angle_gamma   90.00
#
_symmetry.space_group_name_H-M   'P 1'
#
loop_
_entity.id
_entity.type
_entity.pdbx_description
1 polymer ?
#
loop_
_entity_poly.entity_id
_entity_poly.type
_entity_poly.pdbx_seq_one_letter_code
_entity_poly.pdbx_strand_id
1 'polypeptide(L)'
;MTRKQELLKIFECVDENQRTLIINLIDEFVFQEEKLKELQKLPFIRIHPKNATKQESTPAQKQYKEISQSYTNIAKVLLSVLSKIESAERDPVAEFVESLSYEIR
;
A
#
# COMPACT_ATOMS: atom_id res chain seq x y z
N MET A 1 -12.58 -12.66 -9.23
CA MET A 1 -11.40 -11.78 -9.29
C MET A 1 -10.54 -12.07 -8.09
N THR A 2 -9.24 -12.28 -8.27
CA THR A 2 -8.30 -12.40 -7.14
C THR A 2 -7.88 -11.00 -6.66
N ARG A 3 -7.42 -10.88 -5.41
CA ARG A 3 -6.94 -9.60 -4.85
C ARG A 3 -5.87 -8.95 -5.72
N LYS A 4 -4.96 -9.77 -6.26
CA LYS A 4 -3.93 -9.33 -7.22
C LYS A 4 -4.53 -8.72 -8.48
N GLN A 5 -5.57 -9.33 -9.07
CA GLN A 5 -6.21 -8.82 -10.29
C GLN A 5 -6.86 -7.45 -10.06
N GLU A 6 -7.50 -7.25 -8.91
CA GLU A 6 -8.08 -5.95 -8.53
C GLU A 6 -7.02 -4.87 -8.45
N LEU A 7 -5.88 -5.17 -7.81
CA LEU A 7 -4.77 -4.24 -7.69
C LEU A 7 -4.15 -3.95 -9.05
N LEU A 8 -3.87 -4.97 -9.87
CA LEU A 8 -3.31 -4.76 -11.22
C LEU A 8 -4.19 -3.84 -12.09
N LYS A 9 -5.52 -3.93 -11.95
CA LYS A 9 -6.46 -3.05 -12.64
C LYS A 9 -6.29 -1.57 -12.25
N ILE A 10 -6.00 -1.28 -10.99
CA ILE A 10 -5.77 0.09 -10.49
C ILE A 10 -4.50 0.69 -11.11
N PHE A 11 -3.50 -0.14 -11.42
CA PHE A 11 -2.21 0.28 -11.97
C PHE A 11 -2.11 0.09 -13.49
N GLU A 12 -3.23 -0.02 -14.22
CA GLU A 12 -3.23 -0.19 -15.69
C GLU A 12 -2.63 1.00 -16.43
N CYS A 13 -2.72 2.21 -15.87
CA CYS A 13 -2.24 3.46 -16.46
C CYS A 13 -0.73 3.73 -16.21
N VAL A 14 -0.03 2.83 -15.53
CA VAL A 14 1.41 2.98 -15.22
C VAL A 14 2.25 2.66 -16.46
N ASP A 15 3.33 3.41 -16.68
CA ASP A 15 4.28 3.15 -17.76
C ASP A 15 4.96 1.78 -17.66
N GLU A 16 5.40 1.22 -18.80
CA GLU A 16 5.95 -0.13 -18.87
C GLU A 16 7.20 -0.33 -17.99
N ASN A 17 8.03 0.70 -17.81
CA ASN A 17 9.26 0.61 -17.01
C ASN A 17 8.92 0.50 -15.52
N GLN A 18 7.95 1.25 -15.02
CA GLN A 18 7.46 1.17 -13.65
C GLN A 18 6.61 -0.08 -13.41
N ARG A 19 5.90 -0.58 -14.43
CA ARG A 19 4.96 -1.70 -14.33
C ARG A 19 5.57 -2.97 -13.73
N THR A 20 6.79 -3.33 -14.13
CA THR A 20 7.46 -4.53 -13.60
C THR A 20 7.72 -4.43 -12.10
N LEU A 21 8.15 -3.26 -11.62
CA LEU A 21 8.37 -3.01 -10.19
C LEU A 21 7.05 -3.02 -9.42
N ILE A 22 6.00 -2.40 -9.99
CA ILE A 22 4.66 -2.39 -9.41
C ILE A 22 4.08 -3.80 -9.27
N ILE A 23 4.24 -4.67 -10.28
CA ILE A 23 3.75 -6.05 -10.23
C ILE A 23 4.39 -6.81 -9.05
N ASN A 24 5.71 -6.70 -8.88
CA ASN A 24 6.42 -7.35 -7.77
C ASN A 24 5.97 -6.80 -6.42
N LEU A 25 5.77 -5.48 -6.32
CA LEU A 25 5.25 -4.86 -5.09
C LEU A 25 3.83 -5.29 -4.77
N ILE A 26 2.97 -5.46 -5.79
CA ILE A 26 1.60 -5.98 -5.61
C ILE A 26 1.65 -7.44 -5.11
N ASP A 27 2.54 -8.26 -5.66
CA ASP A 27 2.69 -9.64 -5.21
C ASP A 27 3.11 -9.72 -3.73
N GLU A 28 4.12 -8.94 -3.35
CA GLU A 28 4.55 -8.85 -1.96
C GLU A 28 3.45 -8.27 -1.05
N PHE A 29 2.71 -7.27 -1.53
CA PHE A 29 1.60 -6.67 -0.79
C PHE A 29 0.50 -7.68 -0.49
N VAL A 30 0.08 -8.46 -1.49
CA VAL A 30 -0.95 -9.50 -1.33
C VAL A 30 -0.46 -10.61 -0.40
N PHE A 31 0.79 -11.05 -0.55
CA PHE A 31 1.40 -12.04 0.34
C PHE A 31 1.39 -11.57 1.80
N GLN A 32 1.83 -10.33 2.06
CA GLN A 32 1.80 -9.76 3.41
C GLN A 32 0.38 -9.57 3.94
N GLU A 33 -0.58 -9.19 3.09
CA GLU A 33 -1.99 -9.08 3.47
C GLU A 33 -2.53 -10.42 4.01
N GLU A 34 -2.20 -11.53 3.35
CA GLU A 34 -2.58 -12.88 3.79
C GLU A 34 -1.89 -13.28 5.10
N LYS A 35 -0.57 -13.02 5.23
CA LYS A 35 0.18 -13.32 6.45
C LYS A 35 -0.33 -12.52 7.66
N LEU A 36 -0.71 -11.27 7.47
CA LEU A 36 -1.33 -10.46 8.53
C LEU A 36 -2.67 -11.06 8.98
N LYS A 37 -3.52 -11.50 8.04
CA LYS A 37 -4.80 -12.17 8.35
C LYS A 37 -4.59 -13.49 9.11
N GLU A 38 -3.54 -14.24 8.80
CA GLU A 38 -3.17 -15.45 9.55
C GLU A 38 -2.72 -15.13 10.98
N LEU A 39 -1.82 -14.16 11.14
CA LEU A 39 -1.28 -13.77 12.44
C LEU A 39 -2.36 -13.23 13.38
N GLN A 40 -3.34 -12.49 12.86
CA GLN A 40 -4.47 -11.98 13.66
C GLN A 40 -5.30 -13.07 14.35
N LYS A 41 -5.21 -14.33 13.90
CA LYS A 41 -5.89 -15.47 14.53
C LYS A 41 -5.16 -15.96 15.79
N LEU A 42 -3.92 -15.52 16.02
CA LEU A 42 -3.09 -15.94 17.15
C LEU A 42 -3.16 -14.91 18.29
N PRO A 43 -3.00 -15.33 19.55
CA PRO A 43 -2.93 -14.39 20.66
C PRO A 43 -1.68 -13.53 20.55
N PHE A 44 -1.84 -12.20 20.65
CA PHE A 44 -0.72 -11.26 20.62
C PHE A 44 -0.11 -10.99 22.00
N ILE A 45 -0.88 -11.26 23.05
CA ILE A 45 -0.45 -11.07 24.43
C ILE A 45 -0.67 -12.36 25.18
N ARG A 46 0.35 -12.81 25.90
CA ARG A 46 0.25 -13.87 26.89
C ARG A 46 0.08 -13.24 28.27
N ILE A 47 -0.98 -13.62 28.96
CA ILE A 47 -1.28 -13.16 30.32
C ILE A 47 -0.87 -14.26 31.30
N HIS A 48 -0.15 -13.91 32.37
CA HIS A 48 0.26 -14.88 33.38
C HIS A 48 -0.96 -15.44 34.15
N PRO A 49 -1.11 -16.77 34.31
CA PRO A 49 -2.35 -17.40 34.78
C PRO A 49 -2.76 -17.02 36.21
N LYS A 50 -1.79 -16.65 37.05
CA LYS A 50 -2.03 -16.26 38.46
C LYS A 50 -1.93 -14.75 38.71
N ASN A 51 -1.51 -13.96 37.72
CA ASN A 51 -1.32 -12.52 37.89
C ASN A 51 -1.53 -11.79 36.57
N ALA A 52 -2.72 -11.22 36.40
CA ALA A 52 -3.14 -10.55 35.17
C ALA A 52 -2.33 -9.28 34.82
N THR A 53 -1.59 -8.71 35.78
CA THR A 53 -0.74 -7.52 35.51
C THR A 53 0.56 -7.88 34.79
N LYS A 54 0.95 -9.17 34.79
CA LYS A 54 2.13 -9.66 34.06
C LYS A 54 1.70 -10.12 32.67
N GLN A 55 2.12 -9.36 31.66
CA GLN A 55 1.80 -9.59 30.26
C GLN A 55 3.05 -9.58 29.41
N GLU A 56 3.12 -10.45 28.41
CA GLU A 56 4.25 -10.56 27.50
C GLU A 56 3.78 -10.63 26.06
N SER A 57 4.51 -9.97 25.16
CA SER A 57 4.30 -10.07 23.72
C SER A 57 4.56 -11.49 23.24
N THR A 58 3.67 -12.05 22.45
CA THR A 58 3.91 -13.34 21.78
C THR A 58 4.79 -13.14 20.52
N PRO A 59 5.41 -14.21 19.99
CA PRO A 59 6.09 -14.15 18.70
C PRO A 59 5.19 -13.67 17.56
N ALA A 60 3.89 -14.02 17.59
CA ALA A 60 2.91 -13.58 16.61
C ALA A 60 2.73 -12.06 16.61
N GLN A 61 2.73 -11.43 17.79
CA GLN A 61 2.65 -9.97 17.90
C GLN A 61 3.86 -9.27 17.27
N LYS A 62 5.07 -9.81 17.48
CA LYS A 62 6.30 -9.26 16.90
C LYS A 62 6.29 -9.34 15.38
N GLN A 63 5.99 -10.53 14.83
CA GLN A 63 5.87 -10.72 13.38
C GLN A 63 4.78 -9.84 12.78
N TYR A 64 3.62 -9.73 13.43
CA TYR A 64 2.54 -8.88 12.96
C TYR A 64 2.98 -7.42 12.87
N LYS A 65 3.69 -6.92 13.89
CA LYS A 65 4.21 -5.55 13.89
C LYS A 65 5.17 -5.30 12.71
N GLU A 66 6.14 -6.19 12.50
CA GLU A 66 7.13 -6.06 11.43
C GLU A 66 6.48 -6.11 10.04
N ILE A 67 5.63 -7.12 9.80
CA ILE A 67 4.94 -7.27 8.52
C ILE A 67 3.97 -6.12 8.29
N SER A 68 3.26 -5.65 9.32
CA SER A 68 2.30 -4.52 9.17
C SER A 68 3.01 -3.22 8.78
N GLN A 69 4.23 -3.00 9.29
CA GLN A 69 5.05 -1.86 8.92
C GLN A 69 5.52 -1.97 7.47
N SER A 70 6.00 -3.14 7.05
CA SER A 70 6.38 -3.43 5.66
C SER A 70 5.20 -3.21 4.70
N TYR A 71 4.04 -3.77 5.03
CA TYR A 71 2.80 -3.65 4.26
C TYR A 71 2.38 -2.20 4.08
N THR A 72 2.44 -1.41 5.16
CA THR A 72 2.13 0.03 5.14
C THR A 72 3.12 0.80 4.27
N ASN A 73 4.40 0.42 4.27
CA ASN A 73 5.41 1.06 3.42
C ASN A 73 5.16 0.75 1.94
N ILE A 74 4.84 -0.50 1.60
CA ILE A 74 4.47 -0.88 0.23
C ILE A 74 3.22 -0.12 -0.20
N ALA A 75 2.18 -0.03 0.65
CA ALA A 75 0.98 0.74 0.36
C ALA A 75 1.31 2.21 0.01
N LYS A 76 2.17 2.85 0.80
CA LYS A 76 2.59 4.24 0.56
C LYS A 76 3.33 4.41 -0.76
N VAL A 77 4.21 3.47 -1.11
CA VAL A 77 4.93 3.49 -2.40
C VAL A 77 3.94 3.36 -3.55
N LEU A 78 3.05 2.38 -3.49
CA LEU A 78 2.00 2.15 -4.48
C LEU A 78 1.11 3.39 -4.67
N LEU A 79 0.63 3.99 -3.57
CA LEU A 79 -0.17 5.21 -3.63
C LEU A 79 0.61 6.40 -4.21
N SER A 80 1.88 6.55 -3.87
CA SER A 80 2.72 7.62 -4.42
C SER A 80 2.88 7.52 -5.94
N VAL A 81 2.86 6.32 -6.52
CA VAL A 81 2.91 6.14 -7.97
C VAL A 81 1.61 6.63 -8.61
N LEU A 82 0.46 6.28 -8.06
CA LEU A 82 -0.83 6.77 -8.53
C LEU A 82 -0.94 8.30 -8.45
N SER A 83 -0.54 8.89 -7.33
CA SER A 83 -0.59 10.36 -7.18
C SER A 83 0.30 11.10 -8.19
N LYS A 84 1.42 10.50 -8.62
CA LYS A 84 2.27 11.09 -9.66
C LYS A 84 1.60 11.06 -11.03
N ILE A 85 0.85 10.00 -11.32
CA ILE A 85 0.09 9.87 -12.57
C ILE A 85 -1.03 10.92 -12.61
N GLU A 86 -1.83 11.04 -11.54
CA GLU A 86 -2.87 12.07 -11.45
C GLU A 86 -2.30 13.50 -11.58
N SER A 87 -1.13 13.77 -10.99
CA SER A 87 -0.49 15.08 -11.10
C SER A 87 0.08 15.36 -12.50
N ALA A 88 0.47 14.32 -13.24
CA ALA A 88 0.96 14.47 -14.61
C ALA A 88 -0.19 14.80 -15.58
N GLU A 89 -1.41 14.37 -15.28
CA GLU A 89 -2.61 14.72 -16.06
C GLU A 89 -3.06 16.18 -15.81
N ARG A 90 -2.69 16.79 -14.68
CA ARG A 90 -2.98 18.20 -14.36
C ARG A 90 -1.70 19.01 -14.28
N ASP A 91 -1.13 19.39 -15.43
CA ASP A 91 -0.04 20.38 -15.47
C ASP A 91 -0.64 21.79 -15.30
N PRO A 92 -0.44 22.44 -14.13
CA PRO A 92 -1.04 23.74 -13.86
C PRO A 92 -0.51 24.84 -14.80
N VAL A 93 0.69 24.65 -15.34
CA VAL A 93 1.28 25.58 -16.32
C VAL A 93 0.64 25.38 -17.68
N ALA A 94 0.39 24.13 -18.09
CA ALA A 94 -0.34 23.84 -19.33
C ALA A 94 -1.78 24.37 -19.27
N GLU A 95 -2.49 24.14 -18.16
CA GLU A 95 -3.84 24.69 -17.94
C GLU A 95 -3.86 26.22 -17.95
N PHE A 96 -2.83 26.86 -17.37
CA PHE A 96 -2.68 28.31 -17.38
C PHE A 96 -2.35 28.89 -18.77
N VAL A 97 -1.51 28.21 -19.56
CA VAL A 97 -1.21 28.65 -20.93
C VAL A 97 -2.43 28.47 -21.83
N GLU A 98 -3.21 27.40 -21.65
CA GLU A 98 -4.45 27.18 -22.39
C GLU A 98 -5.50 28.25 -22.06
N SER A 99 -5.68 28.62 -20.78
CA SER A 99 -6.62 29.68 -20.39
C SER A 99 -6.25 31.04 -20.98
N LEU A 100 -4.96 31.39 -21.05
CA LEU A 100 -4.48 32.60 -21.72
C LEU A 100 -4.77 32.58 -23.23
N SER A 101 -4.77 31.40 -23.86
CA SER A 101 -5.05 31.27 -25.30
C SER A 101 -6.53 31.50 -25.64
N TYR A 102 -7.44 31.22 -24.69
CA TYR A 102 -8.87 31.48 -24.82
C TYR A 102 -9.25 32.95 -24.58
N GLU A 103 -8.50 33.69 -23.77
CA GLU A 103 -8.74 35.13 -23.52
C GLU A 103 -8.31 36.05 -24.67
N ILE A 104 -7.47 35.55 -25.59
CA ILE A 104 -6.91 36.33 -26.72
C ILE A 104 -7.72 36.13 -28.02
N ARG A 105 -8.78 35.30 -28.00
CA ARG A 105 -9.70 35.06 -29.13
C ARG A 105 -11.02 35.82 -28.97
#